data_AF-A0A3C0ALT8-F1
#
_entry.id   AF-A0A3C0ALT8-F1
#
_cell.length_a   1.000
_cell.length_b   1.000
_cell.length_c   1.000
_cell.angle_alpha   90.00
_cell.angle_beta   90.00
_cell.angle_gamma   90.00
#
_symmetry.space_group_name_H-M   'P 1'
#
loop_
_entity.id
_entity.type
_entity.pdbx_description
1 polymer ?
#
loop_
_entity_poly.entity_id
_entity_poly.type
_entity_poly.pdbx_seq_one_letter_code
_entity_poly.pdbx_strand_id
1 'polypeptide(L)'
;MLQNHQAEQQKTGSPARIGMLNSVCRQLLLKKLRGLVHGQITLREGTQVTLLGNAAADLRVEVVVYHPRFFRAAVQGGGLGIAQSLIDGDWSTDD
;
A
#
# COMPACT_ATOMS: atom_id res chain seq x y z
N MET A 1 18.01 28.57 -39.31
CA MET A 1 18.36 27.22 -38.82
C MET A 1 17.72 27.09 -37.43
N LEU A 2 16.47 26.61 -37.37
CA LEU A 2 16.08 25.24 -36.94
C LEU A 2 16.26 25.06 -35.41
N GLN A 3 15.24 25.31 -34.57
CA GLN A 3 14.17 24.39 -34.13
C GLN A 3 14.65 23.03 -33.58
N ASN A 4 14.49 22.85 -32.26
CA ASN A 4 13.87 21.67 -31.61
C ASN A 4 13.72 21.97 -30.11
N HIS A 5 12.53 22.25 -29.60
CA HIS A 5 11.51 21.28 -29.16
C HIS A 5 12.04 20.28 -28.13
N GLN A 6 11.72 20.48 -26.85
CA GLN A 6 10.60 19.79 -26.21
C GLN A 6 10.07 20.59 -25.01
N ALA A 7 8.83 21.05 -25.15
CA ALA A 7 7.93 21.23 -24.03
C ALA A 7 7.58 19.84 -23.45
N GLU A 8 7.15 19.81 -22.18
CA GLU A 8 5.90 19.16 -21.74
C GLU A 8 5.96 18.53 -20.34
N GLN A 9 5.28 19.21 -19.41
CA GLN A 9 4.33 18.60 -18.46
C GLN A 9 4.92 17.94 -17.19
N GLN A 10 5.46 18.73 -16.27
CA GLN A 10 5.36 18.36 -14.85
C GLN A 10 3.93 18.64 -14.38
N LYS A 11 3.07 17.62 -14.53
CA LYS A 11 1.68 17.58 -14.08
C LYS A 11 1.60 18.03 -12.62
N THR A 12 1.00 19.19 -12.40
CA THR A 12 0.52 19.68 -11.11
C THR A 12 -0.66 18.81 -10.63
N GLY A 13 -0.38 17.56 -10.26
CA GLY A 13 -1.32 16.73 -9.51
C GLY A 13 -1.24 17.09 -8.03
N SER A 14 -2.24 17.78 -7.49
CA SER A 14 -2.28 18.19 -6.08
C SER A 14 -1.94 17.01 -5.14
N PRO A 15 -0.86 17.07 -4.33
CA PRO A 15 -0.42 15.96 -3.48
C PRO A 15 -1.45 15.59 -2.39
N ALA A 16 -2.35 16.52 -2.05
CA ALA A 16 -3.33 16.35 -0.98
C ALA A 16 -4.45 15.35 -1.29
N ARG A 17 -4.95 15.29 -2.55
CA ARG A 17 -6.08 14.39 -2.90
C ARG A 17 -5.64 12.92 -3.01
N ILE A 18 -4.42 12.69 -3.49
CA ILE A 18 -3.83 11.34 -3.55
C ILE A 18 -3.59 10.82 -2.12
N GLY A 19 -3.14 11.67 -1.21
CA GLY A 19 -2.99 11.32 0.22
C GLY A 19 -4.30 10.94 0.91
N MET A 20 -5.40 11.66 0.64
CA MET A 20 -6.70 11.37 1.25
C MET A 20 -7.30 10.05 0.76
N LEU A 21 -7.24 9.76 -0.55
CA LEU A 21 -7.76 8.50 -1.09
C LEU A 21 -6.97 7.30 -0.54
N ASN A 22 -5.64 7.39 -0.51
CA ASN A 22 -4.80 6.33 0.06
C ASN A 22 -5.10 6.12 1.55
N SER A 23 -5.36 7.21 2.30
CA SER A 23 -5.74 7.12 3.71
C SER A 23 -7.07 6.39 3.92
N VAL A 24 -8.08 6.63 3.08
CA VAL A 24 -9.36 5.92 3.15
C VAL A 24 -9.19 4.45 2.76
N CYS A 25 -8.49 4.17 1.66
CA CYS A 25 -8.18 2.81 1.24
C CYS A 25 -7.40 2.04 2.32
N ARG A 26 -6.45 2.71 2.98
CA ARG A 26 -5.71 2.15 4.12
C ARG A 26 -6.67 1.74 5.23
N GLN A 27 -7.55 2.64 5.67
CA GLN A 27 -8.51 2.31 6.73
C GLN A 27 -9.42 1.14 6.36
N LEU A 28 -9.89 1.07 5.11
CA LEU A 28 -10.70 -0.05 4.62
C LEU A 28 -9.94 -1.37 4.65
N LEU A 29 -8.70 -1.39 4.16
CA LEU A 29 -7.85 -2.58 4.16
C LEU A 29 -7.56 -3.02 5.60
N LEU A 30 -7.15 -2.11 6.48
CA LEU A 30 -6.88 -2.43 7.89
C LEU A 30 -8.13 -2.98 8.58
N LYS A 31 -9.31 -2.40 8.32
CA LYS A 31 -10.57 -2.90 8.89
C LYS A 31 -10.85 -4.34 8.46
N LYS A 32 -10.53 -4.71 7.21
CA LYS A 32 -10.65 -6.08 6.72
C LYS A 32 -9.64 -7.02 7.37
N LEU A 33 -8.37 -6.62 7.44
CA LEU A 33 -7.29 -7.43 8.01
C LEU A 33 -7.40 -7.61 9.53
N ARG A 34 -8.02 -6.66 10.25
CA ARG A 34 -8.34 -6.83 11.69
C ARG A 34 -9.27 -8.01 11.97
N GLY A 35 -10.04 -8.46 10.98
CA GLY A 35 -10.92 -9.62 11.12
C GLY A 35 -10.23 -10.99 10.96
N LEU A 36 -8.91 -11.02 10.78
CA LEU A 36 -8.17 -12.28 10.63
C LEU A 36 -8.16 -13.06 11.95
N VAL A 37 -8.75 -14.26 11.94
CA VAL A 37 -8.86 -15.14 13.11
C VAL A 37 -7.65 -16.07 13.25
N HIS A 38 -7.08 -16.50 12.12
CA HIS A 38 -6.07 -17.56 12.04
C HIS A 38 -4.63 -17.07 11.83
N GLY A 39 -4.37 -15.79 11.99
CA GLY A 39 -3.03 -15.24 11.79
C GLY A 39 -2.88 -13.82 12.30
N GLN A 40 -1.64 -13.41 12.43
CA GLN A 40 -1.23 -12.05 12.74
C GLN A 40 -0.48 -11.44 11.55
N ILE A 41 -0.81 -10.21 11.20
CA ILE A 41 -0.04 -9.41 10.25
C ILE A 41 0.56 -8.22 11.00
N THR A 42 1.88 -8.07 10.91
CA THR A 42 2.61 -6.88 11.35
C THR A 42 2.82 -5.97 10.16
N LEU A 43 2.03 -4.91 10.06
CA LEU A 43 2.16 -3.93 8.99
C LEU A 43 3.11 -2.80 9.41
N ARG A 44 4.20 -2.58 8.67
CA ARG A 44 5.13 -1.47 8.86
C ARG A 44 4.98 -0.43 7.76
N GLU A 45 4.88 0.84 8.16
CA GLU A 45 4.81 2.01 7.30
C GLU A 45 5.82 3.04 7.81
N GLY A 46 7.05 2.98 7.30
CA GLY A 46 8.17 3.76 7.86
C GLY A 46 8.40 3.40 9.33
N THR A 47 8.18 4.35 10.24
CA THR A 47 8.32 4.15 11.69
C THR A 47 7.04 3.64 12.36
N GLN A 48 5.91 3.64 11.65
CA GLN A 48 4.64 3.20 12.20
C GLN A 48 4.50 1.69 12.04
N VAL A 49 4.13 1.01 13.13
CA VAL A 49 3.85 -0.43 13.15
C VAL A 49 2.41 -0.65 13.59
N THR A 50 1.67 -1.45 12.83
CA THR A 50 0.28 -1.80 13.12
C THR A 50 0.13 -3.32 13.15
N LEU A 51 -0.32 -3.86 14.28
CA LEU A 51 -0.65 -5.28 14.40
C LEU A 51 -2.12 -5.51 13.98
N LEU A 52 -2.34 -6.53 13.16
CA LEU A 52 -3.64 -6.90 12.61
C LEU A 52 -3.89 -8.39 12.81
N GLY A 53 -5.15 -8.77 13.00
CA GLY A 53 -5.54 -10.16 13.23
C GLY A 53 -5.37 -10.59 14.69
N ASN A 54 -5.07 -11.87 14.89
CA ASN A 54 -4.98 -12.48 16.22
C ASN A 54 -3.52 -12.54 16.71
N ALA A 55 -3.19 -11.75 17.72
CA ALA A 55 -1.85 -11.71 18.31
C ALA A 55 -1.40 -13.04 18.95
N ALA A 56 -2.34 -13.92 19.29
CA ALA A 56 -2.08 -15.25 19.83
C ALA A 56 -1.96 -16.34 18.74
N ALA A 57 -2.09 -15.99 17.45
CA ALA A 57 -1.89 -16.94 16.38
C ALA A 57 -0.41 -17.31 16.23
N ASP A 58 -0.17 -18.58 15.85
CA ASP A 58 1.17 -19.07 15.51
C ASP A 58 1.63 -18.55 14.15
N LEU A 59 0.69 -18.41 13.19
CA LEU A 59 0.98 -17.85 11.88
C LEU A 59 1.13 -16.34 11.97
N ARG A 60 2.33 -15.86 11.65
CA ARG A 60 2.73 -14.45 11.72
C ARG A 60 3.42 -14.07 10.43
N VAL A 61 3.14 -12.88 9.93
CA VAL A 61 3.80 -12.32 8.76
C VAL A 61 4.03 -10.83 8.96
N GLU A 62 5.18 -10.34 8.55
CA GLU A 62 5.51 -8.92 8.46
C GLU A 62 5.31 -8.43 7.03
N VAL A 63 4.65 -7.27 6.91
CA VAL A 63 4.38 -6.59 5.65
C VAL A 63 4.96 -5.18 5.77
N VAL A 64 5.94 -4.85 4.95
CA VAL A 64 6.58 -3.53 4.93
C VAL A 64 6.07 -2.76 3.73
N VAL A 65 5.38 -1.64 3.96
CA VAL A 65 4.85 -0.77 2.90
C VAL A 65 5.80 0.40 2.70
N TYR A 66 6.39 0.47 1.51
CA TYR A 66 7.26 1.56 1.08
C TYR A 66 6.46 2.70 0.44
N HIS A 67 5.37 2.36 -0.26
CA HIS A 67 4.57 3.33 -1.00
C HIS A 67 3.06 3.21 -0.72
N PRO A 68 2.38 4.32 -0.37
CA PRO A 68 0.96 4.29 0.02
C PRO A 68 0.00 3.95 -1.13
N ARG A 69 0.49 3.88 -2.38
CA ARG A 69 -0.30 3.36 -3.51
C ARG A 69 -0.66 1.88 -3.35
N PHE A 70 0.08 1.11 -2.54
CA PHE A 70 -0.27 -0.25 -2.13
C PHE A 70 -1.72 -0.36 -1.64
N PHE A 71 -2.14 0.53 -0.73
CA PHE A 71 -3.48 0.46 -0.13
C PHE A 71 -4.58 0.60 -1.18
N ARG A 72 -4.39 1.49 -2.14
CA ARG A 72 -5.31 1.67 -3.25
C ARG A 72 -5.30 0.44 -4.16
N ALA A 73 -4.13 -0.07 -4.52
CA ALA A 73 -3.98 -1.26 -5.35
C ALA A 73 -4.67 -2.47 -4.71
N ALA A 74 -4.52 -2.67 -3.41
CA ALA A 74 -5.17 -3.74 -2.66
C ALA A 74 -6.70 -3.61 -2.62
N VAL A 75 -7.23 -2.40 -2.38
CA VAL A 75 -8.68 -2.18 -2.31
C VAL A 75 -9.35 -2.25 -3.68
N GLN A 76 -8.71 -1.74 -4.74
CA GLN A 76 -9.30 -1.69 -6.09
C GLN A 76 -9.04 -2.96 -6.90
N GLY A 77 -7.83 -3.52 -6.80
CA GLY A 77 -7.39 -4.68 -7.56
C GLY A 77 -7.44 -6.00 -6.80
N GLY A 78 -7.82 -6.00 -5.51
CA GLY A 78 -7.86 -7.21 -4.69
C GLY A 78 -6.52 -7.94 -4.67
N GLY A 79 -6.55 -9.26 -4.73
CA GLY A 79 -5.35 -10.11 -4.74
C GLY A 79 -4.39 -9.81 -5.91
N LEU A 80 -4.92 -9.48 -7.09
CA LEU A 80 -4.09 -9.12 -8.24
C LEU A 80 -3.39 -7.77 -8.02
N GLY A 81 -4.10 -6.79 -7.47
CA GLY A 81 -3.50 -5.49 -7.12
C GLY A 81 -2.42 -5.61 -6.04
N ILE A 82 -2.62 -6.51 -5.07
CA ILE A 82 -1.61 -6.86 -4.06
C ILE A 82 -0.37 -7.47 -4.74
N ALA A 83 -0.56 -8.46 -5.61
CA ALA A 83 0.55 -9.11 -6.33
C ALA A 83 1.30 -8.13 -7.26
N GLN A 84 0.58 -7.30 -8.02
CA GLN A 84 1.21 -6.32 -8.90
C GLN A 84 2.00 -5.28 -8.10
N SER A 85 1.47 -4.82 -6.97
CA SER A 85 2.17 -3.86 -6.11
C SER A 85 3.42 -4.45 -5.42
N LEU A 86 3.51 -5.78 -5.28
CA LEU A 86 4.75 -6.45 -4.88
C LEU A 86 5.80 -6.35 -6.01
N ILE A 87 5.39 -6.62 -7.25
CA ILE A 87 6.25 -6.50 -8.44
C ILE A 87 6.70 -5.05 -8.65
N ASP A 88 5.80 -4.09 -8.43
CA ASP A 88 6.07 -2.65 -8.58
C ASP A 88 6.93 -2.07 -7.43
N GLY A 89 7.26 -2.89 -6.41
CA GLY A 89 8.10 -2.51 -5.28
C GLY A 89 7.40 -1.62 -4.24
N ASP A 90 6.07 -1.65 -4.16
CA ASP A 90 5.31 -0.81 -3.23
C ASP A 90 5.32 -1.32 -1.80
N TRP A 91 5.51 -2.61 -1.66
CA TRP A 91 5.56 -3.31 -0.40
C TRP A 91 6.35 -4.60 -0.53
N SER A 92 6.75 -5.17 0.60
CA SER A 92 7.42 -6.46 0.70
C SER A 92 6.93 -7.22 1.93
N THR A 93 7.28 -8.50 2.02
CA THR A 93 6.94 -9.37 3.14
C THR A 93 8.12 -10.26 3.50
N ASP A 94 8.15 -10.76 4.73
CA ASP A 94 9.27 -11.54 5.30
C ASP A 94 9.25 -13.05 5.01
N ASP A 95 8.17 -13.56 4.38
CA ASP A 95 7.91 -14.97 4.02
C ASP A 95 7.91 -15.96 5.21
#